data_AF-A0A9D0ICD8-F1
#
_entry.id   AF-A0A9D0ICD8-F1
#
_cell.length_a   1.000
_cell.length_b   1.000
_cell.length_c   1.000
_cell.angle_alpha   90.00
_cell.angle_beta   90.00
_cell.angle_gamma   90.00
#
_symmetry.space_group_name_H-M   'P 1'
#
loop_
_entity.id
_entity.type
_entity.pdbx_description
1 polymer ?
#
loop_
_entity_poly.entity_id
_entity_poly.type
_entity_poly.pdbx_seq_one_letter_code
_entity_poly.pdbx_strand_id
1 'polypeptide(L)'
;MATLYFPTFLRRMTEGQAQVEVTADELGALVAEVSERFPDLRVHLLDETGQLRPYVRFFVNGQDARALQGLATPLQPDDKVTLVPAVAGGATAKASTLPILPGIRRHILYGLLATVGALLVLLFYARISTSLAIFWTFGLAFGFVVQRSRFCFTSAFRDLFLLQDGRLMKGVIVGLAIATVGFTLIMYKAVPDPTQGMAGNVYPTGWHTLLGGLLFGTGMVVAGGCASGTLYRMGEGYVAQWVALLGMIAGSFVLALHWEWWWPNVVSRQPKFWFPRALGWGPALVLTLIVLFGFYLLVVWWESRAGGISTWEEPTGPIRTFA
;
A
#
# COMPACT_ATOMS: atom_id res chain seq x y z
N MET A 1 26.46 -25.90 18.15
CA MET A 1 26.43 -25.51 16.73
C MET A 1 25.81 -24.11 16.67
N ALA A 2 26.28 -23.23 15.79
CA ALA A 2 25.65 -21.92 15.63
C ALA A 2 24.58 -22.02 14.53
N THR A 3 23.48 -21.27 14.67
CA THR A 3 22.38 -21.28 13.69
C THR A 3 22.39 -19.98 12.89
N LEU A 4 22.55 -20.08 11.57
CA LEU A 4 22.45 -18.95 10.64
C LEU A 4 21.04 -18.83 10.06
N TYR A 5 20.41 -17.67 10.20
CA TYR A 5 19.09 -17.36 9.68
C TYR A 5 19.15 -16.54 8.39
N PHE A 6 18.38 -16.98 7.39
CA PHE A 6 18.29 -16.34 6.09
C PHE A 6 17.01 -15.51 5.92
N PRO A 7 17.13 -14.27 5.42
CA PRO A 7 16.00 -13.50 4.92
C PRO A 7 15.24 -14.21 3.80
N THR A 8 13.95 -13.89 3.68
CA THR A 8 13.05 -14.50 2.69
C THR A 8 13.55 -14.42 1.25
N PHE A 9 14.22 -13.34 0.86
CA PHE A 9 14.71 -13.17 -0.51
C PHE A 9 15.95 -14.03 -0.83
N LEU A 10 16.74 -14.42 0.18
CA LEU A 10 17.91 -15.29 -0.01
C LEU A 10 17.56 -16.78 -0.01
N ARG A 11 16.30 -17.13 0.31
CA ARG A 11 15.83 -18.53 0.30
C ARG A 11 15.92 -19.19 -1.07
N ARG A 12 15.83 -18.41 -2.16
CA ARG A 12 16.03 -18.92 -3.53
C ARG A 12 17.46 -19.40 -3.79
N MET A 13 18.44 -18.84 -3.08
CA MET A 13 19.87 -19.15 -3.21
C MET A 13 20.35 -20.16 -2.15
N THR A 14 19.44 -20.60 -1.27
CA THR A 14 19.72 -21.54 -0.17
C THR A 14 18.77 -22.75 -0.23
N GLU A 15 18.34 -23.12 -1.43
CA GLU A 15 17.47 -24.29 -1.68
C GLU A 15 16.15 -24.29 -0.87
N GLY A 16 15.65 -23.10 -0.52
CA GLY A 16 14.44 -22.94 0.28
C GLY A 16 14.66 -22.99 1.80
N GLN A 17 15.90 -23.18 2.27
CA GLN A 17 16.20 -23.29 3.70
C GLN A 17 16.12 -21.92 4.38
N ALA A 18 15.34 -21.83 5.46
CA ALA A 18 15.19 -20.60 6.26
C ALA A 18 16.34 -20.41 7.26
N GLN A 19 16.99 -21.50 7.66
CA GLN A 19 18.09 -21.52 8.59
C GLN A 19 19.01 -22.71 8.31
N VAL A 20 20.29 -22.57 8.65
CA VAL A 20 21.28 -23.64 8.54
C VAL A 20 22.09 -23.69 9.84
N GLU A 21 22.30 -24.89 10.35
CA GLU A 21 23.18 -25.14 11.48
C GLU A 21 24.59 -25.47 10.98
N VAL A 22 25.57 -24.78 11.56
CA VAL A 22 26.97 -24.81 11.15
C VAL A 22 27.84 -24.95 12.40
N THR A 23 28.89 -25.78 12.31
CA THR A 23 29.85 -25.93 13.40
C THR A 23 31.07 -25.06 13.09
N ALA A 24 31.10 -23.86 13.67
CA ALA A 24 32.18 -22.91 13.46
C ALA A 24 32.49 -22.16 14.75
N ASP A 25 33.78 -21.96 15.02
CA ASP A 25 34.28 -21.23 16.19
C ASP A 25 34.29 -19.72 15.98
N GLU A 26 34.23 -19.27 14.72
CA GLU A 26 34.26 -17.86 14.33
C GLU A 26 33.30 -17.57 13.17
N LEU A 27 32.82 -16.33 13.08
CA LEU A 27 31.93 -15.89 12.00
C LEU A 27 32.55 -16.11 10.60
N GLY A 28 33.86 -15.94 10.46
CA GLY A 28 34.58 -16.17 9.21
C GLY A 28 34.50 -17.62 8.74
N ALA A 29 34.70 -18.57 9.66
CA ALA A 29 34.57 -19.99 9.38
C ALA A 29 33.12 -20.35 9.01
N LEU A 30 32.14 -19.77 9.71
CA LEU A 30 30.72 -19.96 9.40
C LEU A 30 30.38 -19.46 7.99
N VAL A 31 30.85 -18.26 7.63
CA VAL A 31 30.61 -17.68 6.29
C VAL A 31 31.31 -18.50 5.21
N ALA A 32 32.51 -19.03 5.47
CA ALA A 32 33.24 -19.90 4.54
C ALA A 32 32.46 -21.20 4.27
N GLU A 33 32.04 -21.92 5.32
CA GLU A 33 31.29 -23.18 5.18
C GLU A 33 29.95 -22.97 4.46
N VAL A 34 29.22 -21.90 4.80
CA VAL A 34 27.97 -21.53 4.12
C VAL A 34 28.21 -21.16 2.65
N SER A 35 29.35 -20.52 2.34
CA SER A 35 29.71 -20.15 0.96
C SER A 35 30.14 -21.36 0.12
N GLU A 36 30.68 -22.41 0.74
CA GLU A 36 30.96 -23.69 0.08
C GLU A 36 29.68 -24.50 -0.15
N ARG A 37 28.78 -24.51 0.84
CA ARG A 37 27.50 -25.21 0.75
C ARG A 37 26.54 -24.54 -0.25
N PHE A 38 26.59 -23.22 -0.38
CA PHE A 38 25.73 -22.45 -1.30
C PHE A 38 26.57 -21.50 -2.18
N PRO A 39 27.09 -21.97 -3.33
CA PRO A 39 27.97 -21.21 -4.20
C PRO A 39 27.35 -19.91 -4.73
N ASP A 40 26.05 -19.93 -5.04
CA ASP A 40 25.31 -18.76 -5.53
C ASP A 40 25.23 -17.63 -4.50
N LEU A 41 25.25 -17.97 -3.21
CA LEU A 41 25.21 -17.00 -2.11
C LEU A 41 26.56 -16.29 -1.95
N ARG A 42 27.68 -16.98 -2.21
CA ARG A 42 29.05 -16.46 -2.07
C ARG A 42 29.26 -15.15 -2.82
N VAL A 43 28.77 -15.06 -4.05
CA VAL A 43 28.90 -13.88 -4.93
C VAL A 43 28.23 -12.65 -4.33
N HIS A 44 27.20 -12.85 -3.51
CA HIS A 44 26.47 -11.78 -2.84
C HIS A 44 27.03 -11.42 -1.46
N LEU A 45 27.74 -12.34 -0.79
CA LEU A 45 28.31 -12.13 0.54
C LEU A 45 29.72 -11.54 0.53
N LEU A 46 30.59 -12.07 -0.33
CA LEU A 46 32.02 -11.78 -0.35
C LEU A 46 32.42 -11.02 -1.62
N ASP A 47 33.37 -10.10 -1.49
CA ASP A 47 34.01 -9.43 -2.62
C ASP A 47 35.16 -10.28 -3.20
N GLU A 48 35.82 -9.75 -4.24
CA GLU A 48 36.95 -10.41 -4.91
C GLU A 48 38.17 -10.60 -4.01
N THR A 49 38.25 -9.86 -2.90
CA THR A 49 39.32 -9.94 -1.90
C THR A 49 38.99 -10.89 -0.75
N GLY A 50 37.81 -11.51 -0.76
CA GLY A 50 37.34 -12.41 0.30
C GLY A 50 36.81 -11.70 1.54
N GLN A 51 36.55 -10.38 1.48
CA GLN A 51 35.93 -9.62 2.57
C GLN A 51 34.42 -9.50 2.40
N LEU A 52 33.72 -9.22 3.51
CA LEU A 52 32.27 -8.98 3.49
C LEU A 52 31.94 -7.73 2.67
N ARG A 53 31.00 -7.88 1.72
CA ARG A 53 30.53 -6.75 0.92
C ARG A 53 29.89 -5.66 1.80
N PRO A 54 30.02 -4.37 1.43
CA PRO A 54 29.53 -3.25 2.26
C PRO A 54 28.04 -3.33 2.60
N TYR A 55 27.24 -3.91 1.72
CA TYR A 55 25.79 -4.06 1.86
C TYR A 55 25.35 -5.34 2.59
N VAL A 56 26.28 -6.09 3.17
CA VAL A 56 25.98 -7.31 3.92
C VAL A 56 26.29 -7.08 5.39
N ARG A 57 25.31 -7.36 6.26
CA ARG A 57 25.48 -7.31 7.71
C ARG A 57 25.12 -8.64 8.34
N PHE A 58 25.93 -9.06 9.29
CA PHE A 58 25.67 -10.21 10.13
C PHE A 58 25.44 -9.72 11.56
N PHE A 59 24.44 -10.30 12.22
CA PHE A 59 24.12 -10.03 13.62
C PHE A 59 24.30 -11.30 14.43
N VAL A 60 25.17 -11.29 15.43
CA VAL A 60 25.35 -12.40 16.39
C VAL A 60 24.54 -12.07 17.64
N ASN A 61 23.53 -12.88 17.96
CA ASN A 61 22.59 -12.66 19.06
C ASN A 61 21.99 -11.23 19.09
N GLY A 62 21.74 -10.66 17.90
CA GLY A 62 21.19 -9.31 17.72
C GLY A 62 22.22 -8.17 17.74
N GLN A 63 23.51 -8.44 17.90
CA GLN A 63 24.58 -7.43 17.83
C GLN A 63 25.29 -7.45 16.46
N ASP A 64 25.51 -6.27 15.86
CA ASP A 64 26.18 -6.16 14.56
C ASP A 64 27.64 -6.63 14.64
N ALA A 65 28.00 -7.62 13.84
CA ALA A 65 29.35 -8.20 13.82
C ALA A 65 30.44 -7.16 13.54
N ARG A 66 30.14 -6.07 12.81
CA ARG A 66 31.12 -4.99 12.57
C ARG A 66 31.40 -4.14 13.81
N ALA A 67 30.45 -4.07 14.75
CA ALA A 67 30.67 -3.42 16.04
C ALA A 67 31.42 -4.33 17.03
N LEU A 68 31.48 -5.63 16.73
CA LEU A 68 32.28 -6.64 17.42
C LEU A 68 33.67 -6.73 16.78
N GLN A 69 34.03 -7.90 16.22
CA GLN A 69 35.35 -8.17 15.62
C GLN A 69 35.24 -8.52 14.12
N GLY A 70 34.11 -8.19 13.48
CA GLY A 70 33.85 -8.52 12.08
C GLY A 70 33.82 -10.03 11.85
N LEU A 71 34.52 -10.50 10.82
CA LEU A 71 34.66 -11.93 10.54
C LEU A 71 35.40 -12.70 11.64
N ALA A 72 36.23 -12.04 12.45
CA ALA A 72 36.92 -12.66 13.58
C ALA A 72 36.05 -12.75 14.85
N THR A 73 34.75 -12.45 14.76
CA THR A 73 33.85 -12.54 15.92
C THR A 73 33.72 -14.01 16.35
N PRO A 74 34.09 -14.36 17.60
CA PRO A 74 33.98 -15.72 18.10
C PRO A 74 32.52 -16.12 18.26
N LEU A 75 32.20 -17.37 17.93
CA LEU A 75 30.87 -17.95 18.03
C LEU A 75 30.85 -19.02 19.12
N GLN A 76 29.81 -19.01 19.94
CA GLN A 76 29.55 -20.05 20.93
C GLN A 76 28.55 -21.09 20.37
N PRO A 77 28.55 -22.32 20.93
CA PRO A 77 27.46 -23.26 20.70
C PRO A 77 26.13 -22.59 21.08
N ASP A 78 25.13 -22.65 20.20
CA ASP A 78 23.79 -22.06 20.32
C ASP A 78 23.67 -20.57 19.95
N ASP A 79 24.74 -19.95 19.43
CA ASP A 79 24.66 -18.58 18.92
C ASP A 79 23.74 -18.47 17.70
N LYS A 80 22.90 -17.44 17.73
CA LYS A 80 22.00 -17.10 16.62
C LYS A 80 22.63 -16.03 15.75
N VAL A 81 23.01 -16.42 14.54
CA VAL A 81 23.55 -15.50 13.53
C VAL A 81 22.45 -15.14 12.54
N THR A 82 22.19 -13.85 12.34
CA THR A 82 21.19 -13.39 11.36
C THR A 82 21.88 -12.61 10.25
N LEU A 83 21.67 -13.03 9.01
CA LEU A 83 22.09 -12.29 7.84
C LEU A 83 21.03 -11.24 7.51
N VAL A 84 21.42 -9.97 7.46
CA VAL A 84 20.53 -8.86 7.12
C VAL A 84 21.16 -8.10 5.95
N PRO A 85 20.47 -7.95 4.81
CA PRO A 85 20.94 -7.03 3.79
C PRO A 85 20.94 -5.62 4.39
N ALA A 86 21.92 -4.80 4.04
CA ALA A 86 21.88 -3.39 4.35
C ALA A 86 20.74 -2.73 3.55
N VAL A 87 19.53 -2.83 4.05
CA VAL A 87 18.43 -1.95 3.68
C VAL A 87 18.74 -0.62 4.35
N ALA A 88 18.76 0.47 3.58
CA ALA A 88 18.93 1.81 4.09
C ALA A 88 17.95 2.04 5.27
N GLY A 89 18.44 2.02 6.51
CA GLY A 89 17.60 2.10 7.70
C GLY A 89 18.20 1.62 9.03
N GLY A 90 19.28 0.83 9.04
CA GLY A 90 19.90 0.33 10.28
C GLY A 90 20.72 1.39 11.02
N ALA A 91 20.08 2.17 11.90
CA ALA A 91 20.70 3.21 12.73
C ALA A 91 21.31 2.64 14.03
N THR A 92 22.45 1.96 13.91
CA THR A 92 23.40 1.76 15.02
C THR A 92 24.81 2.20 14.62
N ALA A 93 24.89 3.20 13.73
CA ALA A 93 26.08 4.02 13.65
C ALA A 93 26.03 5.01 14.82
N LYS A 94 27.04 4.92 15.69
CA LYS A 94 27.40 5.94 16.69
C LYS A 94 27.10 7.32 16.10
N ALA A 95 26.38 8.18 16.82
CA ALA A 95 25.99 9.52 16.40
C ALA A 95 27.24 10.40 16.15
N SER A 96 27.94 10.15 15.04
CA SER A 96 28.81 11.11 14.41
C SER A 96 27.88 12.10 13.75
N THR A 97 27.89 13.32 14.26
CA THR A 97 27.26 14.53 13.73
C THR A 97 27.12 14.45 12.22
N LEU A 98 25.96 13.98 11.75
CA LEU A 98 25.68 13.98 10.31
C LEU A 98 25.58 15.44 9.92
N PRO A 99 26.41 15.93 8.99
CA PRO A 99 26.20 17.25 8.41
C PRO A 99 24.79 17.24 7.81
N ILE A 100 23.92 18.14 8.27
CA ILE A 100 22.57 18.31 7.73
C ILE A 100 22.75 18.49 6.22
N LEU A 101 22.41 17.45 5.45
CA LEU A 101 22.55 17.46 4.00
C LEU A 101 21.80 18.70 3.49
N PRO A 102 22.45 19.58 2.70
CA PRO A 102 21.90 20.89 2.30
C PRO A 102 20.57 20.79 1.51
N GLY A 103 20.15 19.59 1.10
CA GLY A 103 18.85 19.32 0.49
C GLY A 103 17.66 19.38 1.46
N ILE A 104 17.83 19.02 2.74
CA ILE A 104 16.72 18.92 3.71
C ILE A 104 16.06 20.29 3.93
N ARG A 105 16.86 21.36 3.99
CA ARG A 105 16.36 22.74 4.17
C ARG A 105 15.49 23.20 3.01
N ARG A 106 15.77 22.76 1.77
CA ARG A 106 14.97 23.10 0.59
C ARG A 106 13.63 22.36 0.60
N HIS A 107 13.60 21.08 0.97
CA HIS A 107 12.36 20.33 1.06
C HIS A 107 11.43 20.86 2.16
N ILE A 108 11.98 21.24 3.32
CA ILE A 108 11.22 21.90 4.39
C ILE A 108 10.65 23.25 3.91
N LEU A 109 11.44 24.04 3.17
CA LEU A 109 10.98 25.30 2.59
C LEU A 109 9.84 25.09 1.59
N TYR A 110 9.95 24.11 0.68
CA TYR A 110 8.88 23.78 -0.27
C TYR A 110 7.61 23.31 0.44
N GLY A 111 7.73 22.49 1.50
CA GLY A 111 6.60 22.08 2.33
C GLY A 111 5.92 23.27 3.00
N LEU A 112 6.70 24.17 3.61
CA LEU A 112 6.17 25.38 4.24
C LEU A 112 5.46 26.29 3.22
N LEU A 113 6.08 26.54 2.07
CA LEU A 113 5.47 27.32 0.99
C LEU A 113 4.17 26.70 0.49
N ALA A 114 4.11 25.37 0.36
CA ALA A 114 2.89 24.67 -0.03
C ALA A 114 1.78 24.82 1.03
N THR A 115 2.11 24.70 2.32
CA THR A 115 1.13 24.89 3.41
C THR A 115 0.62 26.33 3.50
N VAL A 116 1.51 27.31 3.36
CA VAL A 116 1.13 28.74 3.32
C VAL A 116 0.25 29.00 2.10
N GLY A 117 0.60 28.48 0.93
CA GLY A 117 -0.22 28.57 -0.28
C GLY A 117 -1.61 27.96 -0.08
N ALA A 118 -1.70 26.76 0.50
CA ALA A 118 -2.97 26.12 0.80
C ALA A 118 -3.84 26.91 1.77
N LEU A 119 -3.24 27.56 2.77
CA LEU A 119 -3.91 28.47 3.72
C LEU A 119 -4.38 29.76 3.05
N LEU A 120 -3.58 30.36 2.18
CA LEU A 120 -3.98 31.56 1.43
C LEU A 120 -5.17 31.27 0.52
N VAL A 121 -5.17 30.13 -0.19
CA VAL A 121 -6.31 29.69 -1.01
C VAL A 121 -7.54 29.45 -0.15
N LEU A 122 -7.38 28.84 1.03
CA LEU A 122 -8.49 28.64 1.97
C LEU A 122 -9.10 29.98 2.42
N LEU A 123 -8.26 30.95 2.82
CA LEU A 123 -8.72 32.27 3.22
C LEU A 123 -9.40 33.01 2.07
N PHE A 124 -8.88 32.89 0.85
CA PHE A 124 -9.49 33.45 -0.35
C PHE A 124 -10.87 32.84 -0.63
N TYR A 125 -10.99 31.51 -0.61
CA TYR A 125 -12.28 30.83 -0.79
C TYR A 125 -13.27 31.15 0.33
N ALA A 126 -12.82 31.28 1.57
CA ALA A 126 -13.66 31.68 2.69
C ALA A 126 -14.27 33.10 2.51
N ARG A 127 -13.66 33.97 1.71
CA ARG A 127 -14.22 35.28 1.34
C ARG A 127 -15.29 35.20 0.25
N ILE A 128 -15.18 34.24 -0.67
CA ILE A 128 -16.12 34.08 -1.80
C ILE A 128 -17.34 33.27 -1.39
N SER A 129 -17.13 32.08 -0.82
CA SER A 129 -18.23 31.22 -0.37
C SER A 129 -17.74 30.17 0.63
N THR A 130 -18.52 29.94 1.68
CA THR A 130 -18.22 28.92 2.70
C THR A 130 -18.14 27.51 2.09
N SER A 131 -18.95 27.21 1.08
CA SER A 131 -18.98 25.89 0.43
C SER A 131 -17.67 25.56 -0.27
N LEU A 132 -17.06 26.50 -0.99
CA LEU A 132 -15.77 26.28 -1.65
C LEU A 132 -14.64 26.04 -0.65
N ALA A 133 -14.67 26.75 0.49
CA ALA A 133 -13.70 26.54 1.58
C ALA A 133 -13.83 25.14 2.19
N ILE A 134 -15.06 24.64 2.37
CA ILE A 134 -15.31 23.27 2.85
C ILE A 134 -14.80 22.23 1.84
N PHE A 135 -15.08 22.40 0.54
CA PHE A 135 -14.58 21.46 -0.48
C PHE A 135 -13.05 21.46 -0.58
N TRP A 136 -12.42 22.62 -0.45
CA TRP A 136 -10.96 22.74 -0.45
C TRP A 136 -10.32 22.02 0.73
N THR A 137 -10.80 22.27 1.96
CA THR A 137 -10.29 21.60 3.17
C THR A 137 -10.54 20.10 3.14
N PHE A 138 -11.72 19.68 2.70
CA PHE A 138 -12.05 18.26 2.55
C PHE A 138 -11.16 17.59 1.51
N GLY A 139 -10.90 18.23 0.36
CA GLY A 139 -10.02 17.71 -0.68
C GLY A 139 -8.58 17.53 -0.21
N LEU A 140 -8.03 18.51 0.54
CA LEU A 140 -6.70 18.40 1.13
C LEU A 140 -6.62 17.29 2.19
N ALA A 141 -7.61 17.21 3.09
CA ALA A 141 -7.68 16.16 4.10
C ALA A 141 -7.79 14.78 3.46
N PHE A 142 -8.69 14.62 2.48
CA PHE A 142 -8.87 13.38 1.73
C PHE A 142 -7.59 12.99 0.98
N GLY A 143 -6.95 13.93 0.28
CA GLY A 143 -5.69 13.71 -0.43
C GLY A 143 -4.56 13.27 0.52
N PHE A 144 -4.42 13.92 1.67
CA PHE A 144 -3.46 13.53 2.70
C PHE A 144 -3.71 12.12 3.23
N VAL A 145 -4.97 11.78 3.53
CA VAL A 145 -5.35 10.44 4.00
C VAL A 145 -5.06 9.39 2.92
N VAL A 146 -5.42 9.64 1.66
CA VAL A 146 -5.17 8.71 0.54
C VAL A 146 -3.69 8.51 0.29
N GLN A 147 -2.89 9.58 0.32
CA GLN A 147 -1.44 9.50 0.19
C GLN A 147 -0.83 8.67 1.33
N ARG A 148 -1.24 8.94 2.57
CA ARG A 148 -0.66 8.28 3.75
C ARG A 148 -1.09 6.82 3.89
N SER A 149 -2.33 6.51 3.54
CA SER A 149 -2.87 5.14 3.51
C SER A 149 -2.43 4.34 2.29
N ARG A 150 -1.81 5.00 1.29
CA ARG A 150 -1.46 4.41 -0.01
C ARG A 150 -2.64 3.67 -0.65
N PHE A 151 -3.82 4.27 -0.53
CA PHE A 151 -5.08 3.65 -0.95
C PHE A 151 -5.13 3.48 -2.47
N CYS A 152 -4.97 2.23 -2.93
CA CYS A 152 -4.97 1.88 -4.34
C CYS A 152 -5.66 0.52 -4.56
N PHE A 153 -6.79 0.52 -5.29
CA PHE A 153 -7.52 -0.71 -5.62
C PHE A 153 -6.65 -1.69 -6.43
N THR A 154 -5.86 -1.21 -7.39
CA THR A 154 -4.97 -2.06 -8.19
C THR A 154 -3.95 -2.78 -7.31
N SER A 155 -3.37 -2.08 -6.33
CA SER A 155 -2.43 -2.69 -5.38
C SER A 155 -3.14 -3.65 -4.45
N ALA A 156 -4.35 -3.33 -3.97
CA ALA A 156 -5.13 -4.25 -3.13
C ALA A 156 -5.42 -5.59 -3.83
N PHE A 157 -5.80 -5.58 -5.11
CA PHE A 157 -6.00 -6.82 -5.88
C PHE A 157 -4.69 -7.54 -6.19
N ARG A 158 -3.66 -6.81 -6.65
CA ARG A 158 -2.34 -7.40 -6.94
C ARG A 158 -1.74 -8.05 -5.70
N ASP A 159 -1.76 -7.35 -4.57
CA ASP A 159 -1.13 -7.82 -3.33
C ASP A 159 -1.93 -9.00 -2.75
N LEU A 160 -3.26 -9.01 -2.88
CA LEU A 160 -4.10 -10.15 -2.49
C LEU A 160 -3.81 -11.42 -3.31
N PHE A 161 -3.67 -11.31 -4.63
CA PHE A 161 -3.51 -12.47 -5.51
C PHE A 161 -2.06 -12.92 -5.67
N LEU A 162 -1.10 -12.00 -5.81
CA LEU A 162 0.31 -12.32 -6.05
C LEU A 162 1.12 -12.46 -4.76
N LEU A 163 0.86 -11.60 -3.76
CA LEU A 163 1.63 -11.56 -2.51
C LEU A 163 0.90 -12.23 -1.35
N GLN A 164 -0.37 -12.59 -1.53
CA GLN A 164 -1.26 -13.13 -0.51
C GLN A 164 -1.36 -12.22 0.74
N ASP A 165 -1.21 -10.90 0.54
CA ASP A 165 -1.42 -9.87 1.56
C ASP A 165 -2.73 -9.13 1.29
N GLY A 166 -3.74 -9.42 2.11
CA GLY A 166 -5.06 -8.81 2.05
C GLY A 166 -5.22 -7.57 2.92
N ARG A 167 -4.16 -7.02 3.54
CA ARG A 167 -4.26 -5.82 4.42
C ARG A 167 -4.97 -4.65 3.76
N LEU A 168 -4.55 -4.29 2.54
CA LEU A 168 -5.19 -3.20 1.79
C LEU A 168 -6.62 -3.54 1.41
N MET A 169 -6.91 -4.78 0.99
CA MET A 169 -8.26 -5.22 0.64
C MET A 169 -9.21 -5.18 1.85
N LYS A 170 -8.76 -5.66 3.02
CA LYS A 170 -9.51 -5.57 4.28
C LYS A 170 -9.80 -4.11 4.63
N GLY A 171 -8.82 -3.22 4.49
CA GLY A 171 -9.00 -1.77 4.68
C GLY A 171 -10.03 -1.17 3.73
N VAL A 172 -10.01 -1.53 2.46
CA VAL A 172 -11.00 -1.12 1.44
C VAL A 172 -12.40 -1.57 1.83
N ILE A 173 -12.57 -2.84 2.23
CA ILE A 173 -13.88 -3.39 2.59
C ILE A 173 -14.46 -2.69 3.83
N VAL A 174 -13.65 -2.48 4.87
CA VAL A 174 -14.07 -1.75 6.07
C VAL A 174 -14.40 -0.29 5.74
N GLY A 175 -13.58 0.37 4.92
CA GLY A 175 -13.84 1.72 4.44
C GLY A 175 -15.16 1.83 3.69
N LEU A 176 -15.46 0.87 2.80
CA LEU A 176 -16.71 0.80 2.06
C LEU A 176 -17.91 0.54 2.98
N ALA A 177 -17.76 -0.30 4.01
CA ALA A 177 -18.81 -0.55 5.00
C ALA A 177 -19.14 0.73 5.79
N ILE A 178 -18.13 1.45 6.29
CA ILE A 178 -18.31 2.72 7.01
C ILE A 178 -18.95 3.78 6.10
N ALA A 179 -18.45 3.91 4.85
CA ALA A 179 -19.01 4.84 3.87
C ALA A 179 -20.47 4.52 3.55
N THR A 180 -20.82 3.24 3.44
CA THR A 180 -22.20 2.79 3.18
C THR A 180 -23.15 3.16 4.32
N VAL A 181 -22.72 2.96 5.58
CA VAL A 181 -23.49 3.39 6.75
C VAL A 181 -23.66 4.91 6.76
N GLY A 182 -22.58 5.66 6.58
CA GLY A 182 -22.62 7.13 6.55
C GLY A 182 -23.53 7.67 5.44
N PHE A 183 -23.42 7.13 4.23
CA PHE A 183 -24.28 7.49 3.10
C PHE A 183 -25.75 7.18 3.39
N THR A 184 -26.04 6.00 3.94
CA THR A 184 -27.41 5.61 4.28
C THR A 184 -28.03 6.53 5.32
N LEU A 185 -27.29 6.93 6.35
CA LEU A 185 -27.77 7.86 7.38
C LEU A 185 -28.07 9.25 6.81
N ILE A 186 -27.21 9.76 5.92
CA ILE A 186 -27.43 11.05 5.25
C ILE A 186 -28.65 10.97 4.32
N MET A 187 -28.76 9.90 3.53
CA MET A 187 -29.87 9.73 2.60
C MET A 187 -31.19 9.45 3.28
N TYR A 188 -31.21 8.75 4.41
CA TYR A 188 -32.43 8.54 5.21
C TYR A 188 -33.03 9.87 5.69
N LYS A 189 -32.19 10.86 6.02
CA LYS A 189 -32.65 12.21 6.37
C LYS A 189 -33.15 13.00 5.16
N ALA A 190 -32.54 12.80 4.00
CA ALA A 190 -32.91 13.52 2.77
C ALA A 190 -34.20 12.97 2.15
N VAL A 191 -34.36 11.64 2.11
CA VAL A 191 -35.56 10.94 1.60
C VAL A 191 -35.95 9.82 2.57
N PRO A 192 -36.85 10.11 3.52
CA PRO A 192 -37.35 9.13 4.47
C PRO A 192 -38.12 8.00 3.80
N ASP A 193 -38.88 8.29 2.73
CA ASP A 193 -39.63 7.30 1.97
C ASP A 193 -38.95 6.95 0.62
N PRO A 194 -38.27 5.80 0.53
CA PRO A 194 -37.57 5.37 -0.69
C PRO A 194 -38.53 4.95 -1.83
N THR A 195 -39.84 4.87 -1.59
CA THR A 195 -40.82 4.52 -2.64
C THR A 195 -41.28 5.74 -3.43
N GLN A 196 -41.33 6.93 -2.78
CA GLN A 196 -41.93 8.15 -3.32
C GLN A 196 -40.92 9.09 -4.01
N GLY A 197 -39.61 8.89 -3.85
CA GLY A 197 -38.61 9.71 -4.52
C GLY A 197 -37.25 9.05 -4.62
N MET A 198 -36.61 9.14 -5.79
CA MET A 198 -35.19 8.80 -5.96
C MET A 198 -34.36 10.08 -5.76
N ALA A 199 -33.85 10.34 -4.56
CA ALA A 199 -32.90 11.45 -4.36
C ALA A 199 -31.46 11.11 -4.75
N GLY A 200 -31.14 9.82 -4.89
CA GLY A 200 -29.83 9.38 -5.32
C GLY A 200 -29.68 9.45 -6.84
N ASN A 201 -28.48 9.79 -7.31
CA ASN A 201 -28.10 9.66 -8.71
C ASN A 201 -27.86 8.17 -9.04
N VAL A 202 -28.95 7.43 -9.23
CA VAL A 202 -28.92 5.99 -9.52
C VAL A 202 -28.90 5.77 -11.03
N TYR A 203 -27.77 5.27 -11.52
CA TYR A 203 -27.60 4.95 -12.93
C TYR A 203 -28.12 3.56 -13.28
N PRO A 204 -28.67 3.35 -14.50
CA PRO A 204 -29.01 2.03 -14.99
C PRO A 204 -27.79 1.11 -14.99
N THR A 205 -27.96 -0.09 -14.45
CA THR A 205 -26.91 -1.11 -14.39
C THR A 205 -27.31 -2.27 -15.28
N GLY A 206 -26.42 -2.64 -16.19
CA GLY A 206 -26.68 -3.71 -17.15
C GLY A 206 -25.39 -4.22 -17.75
N TRP A 207 -25.48 -4.78 -18.96
CA TRP A 207 -24.33 -5.31 -19.69
C TRP A 207 -23.21 -4.27 -19.88
N HIS A 208 -23.55 -3.00 -20.10
CA HIS A 208 -22.58 -1.92 -20.27
C HIS A 208 -21.71 -1.71 -19.03
N THR A 209 -22.27 -1.92 -17.84
CA THR A 209 -21.52 -1.82 -16.57
C THR A 209 -20.50 -2.94 -16.43
N LEU A 210 -20.85 -4.16 -16.87
CA LEU A 210 -19.93 -5.30 -16.86
C LEU A 210 -18.78 -5.08 -17.85
N LEU A 211 -19.09 -4.71 -19.10
CA LEU A 211 -18.08 -4.45 -20.12
C LEU A 211 -17.18 -3.27 -19.74
N GLY A 212 -17.78 -2.16 -19.26
CA GLY A 212 -17.06 -0.99 -18.79
C GLY A 212 -16.15 -1.30 -17.59
N GLY A 213 -16.64 -2.10 -16.64
CA GLY A 213 -15.85 -2.55 -15.49
C GLY A 213 -14.65 -3.41 -15.89
N LEU A 214 -14.81 -4.30 -16.86
CA LEU A 214 -13.72 -5.13 -17.38
C LEU A 214 -12.67 -4.29 -18.11
N LEU A 215 -13.09 -3.38 -19.00
CA LEU A 215 -12.20 -2.45 -19.70
C LEU A 215 -11.46 -1.54 -18.72
N PHE A 216 -12.16 -0.97 -17.74
CA PHE A 216 -11.58 -0.13 -16.70
C PHE A 216 -10.58 -0.92 -15.83
N GLY A 217 -10.92 -2.15 -15.45
CA GLY A 217 -10.03 -3.08 -14.74
C GLY A 217 -8.74 -3.36 -15.50
N THR A 218 -8.84 -3.71 -16.79
CA THR A 218 -7.66 -3.90 -17.63
C THR A 218 -6.83 -2.63 -17.76
N GLY A 219 -7.47 -1.47 -17.90
CA GLY A 219 -6.79 -0.17 -17.93
C GLY A 219 -6.04 0.13 -16.63
N MET A 220 -6.62 -0.16 -15.46
CA MET A 220 -5.98 0.01 -14.15
C MET A 220 -4.71 -0.84 -13.99
N VAL A 221 -4.69 -2.05 -14.55
CA VAL A 221 -3.50 -2.93 -14.53
C VAL A 221 -2.42 -2.40 -15.47
N VAL A 222 -2.79 -2.02 -16.70
CA VAL A 222 -1.85 -1.47 -17.70
C VAL A 222 -1.24 -0.15 -17.24
N ALA A 223 -2.05 0.74 -16.65
CA ALA A 223 -1.58 2.03 -16.11
C ALA A 223 -0.73 1.89 -14.83
N GLY A 224 -0.73 0.71 -14.20
CA GLY A 224 -0.03 0.48 -12.94
C GLY A 224 -0.61 1.27 -11.75
N GLY A 225 -1.88 1.69 -11.84
CA GLY A 225 -2.53 2.52 -10.84
C GLY A 225 -4.04 2.66 -11.08
N CYS A 226 -4.80 2.86 -10.00
CA CYS A 226 -6.20 3.30 -10.07
C CYS A 226 -6.27 4.83 -10.05
N ALA A 227 -7.45 5.43 -10.26
CA ALA A 227 -7.61 6.89 -10.30
C ALA A 227 -7.03 7.60 -9.06
N SER A 228 -7.33 7.12 -7.84
CA SER A 228 -6.74 7.66 -6.61
C SER A 228 -5.23 7.46 -6.57
N GLY A 229 -4.77 6.26 -6.96
CA GLY A 229 -3.37 5.87 -7.10
C GLY A 229 -2.55 6.80 -7.99
N THR A 230 -3.09 7.13 -9.16
CA THR A 230 -2.46 8.02 -10.13
C THR A 230 -2.34 9.44 -9.57
N LEU A 231 -3.39 9.97 -8.94
CA LEU A 231 -3.40 11.34 -8.42
C LEU A 231 -2.38 11.56 -7.29
N TYR A 232 -2.33 10.68 -6.28
CA TYR A 232 -1.40 10.91 -5.17
C TYR A 232 0.06 10.62 -5.58
N ARG A 233 0.32 9.60 -6.41
CA ARG A 233 1.68 9.27 -6.88
C ARG A 233 2.22 10.32 -7.85
N MET A 234 1.35 10.94 -8.63
CA MET A 234 1.69 12.15 -9.39
C MET A 234 2.14 13.27 -8.44
N GLY A 235 1.44 13.45 -7.31
CA GLY A 235 1.84 14.37 -6.23
C GLY A 235 3.17 14.01 -5.55
N GLU A 236 3.53 12.73 -5.49
CA GLU A 236 4.84 12.25 -5.01
C GLU A 236 5.97 12.44 -6.05
N GLY A 237 5.65 12.89 -7.27
CA GLY A 237 6.62 13.12 -8.35
C GLY A 237 6.84 11.93 -9.28
N TYR A 238 5.97 10.91 -9.27
CA TYR A 238 6.09 9.77 -10.18
C TYR A 238 5.70 10.15 -11.61
N VAL A 239 6.70 10.42 -12.45
CA VAL A 239 6.50 10.98 -13.81
C VAL A 239 5.58 10.12 -14.68
N ALA A 240 5.69 8.79 -14.61
CA ALA A 240 4.87 7.91 -15.42
C ALA A 240 3.35 8.00 -15.10
N GLN A 241 2.95 8.48 -13.91
CA GLN A 241 1.54 8.70 -13.60
C GLN A 241 0.93 9.89 -14.36
N TRP A 242 1.74 10.84 -14.83
CA TRP A 242 1.24 11.91 -15.69
C TRP A 242 0.69 11.38 -17.01
N VAL A 243 1.33 10.36 -17.58
CA VAL A 243 0.86 9.70 -18.81
C VAL A 243 -0.48 9.01 -18.57
N ALA A 244 -0.63 8.32 -17.44
CA ALA A 244 -1.90 7.69 -17.06
C ALA A 244 -3.02 8.72 -16.86
N LEU A 245 -2.72 9.87 -16.23
CA LEU A 245 -3.69 10.96 -16.06
C LEU A 245 -4.13 11.54 -17.40
N LEU A 246 -3.19 11.81 -18.31
CA LEU A 246 -3.51 12.29 -19.65
C LEU A 246 -4.37 11.29 -20.43
N GLY A 247 -4.07 9.99 -20.31
CA GLY A 247 -4.91 8.93 -20.86
C GLY A 247 -6.33 8.93 -20.30
N MET A 248 -6.49 9.10 -18.99
CA MET A 248 -7.82 9.22 -18.36
C MET A 248 -8.58 10.47 -18.82
N ILE A 249 -7.90 11.61 -18.96
CA ILE A 249 -8.51 12.86 -19.46
C ILE A 249 -8.96 12.68 -20.91
N ALA A 250 -8.10 12.15 -21.78
CA ALA A 250 -8.41 11.90 -23.18
C ALA A 250 -9.56 10.89 -23.34
N GLY A 251 -9.52 9.79 -22.59
CA GLY A 251 -10.59 8.79 -22.60
C GLY A 251 -11.93 9.34 -22.10
N SER A 252 -11.91 10.14 -21.03
CA SER A 252 -13.12 10.80 -20.51
C SER A 252 -13.71 11.79 -21.52
N PHE A 253 -12.84 12.51 -22.23
CA PHE A 253 -13.25 13.43 -23.29
C PHE A 253 -13.89 12.69 -24.48
N VAL A 254 -13.28 11.58 -24.94
CA VAL A 254 -13.85 10.73 -25.99
C VAL A 254 -15.21 10.17 -25.56
N LEU A 255 -15.34 9.72 -24.32
CA LEU A 255 -16.62 9.24 -23.77
C LEU A 255 -17.67 10.36 -23.79
N ALA A 256 -17.30 11.58 -23.40
CA ALA A 256 -18.20 12.73 -23.39
C ALA A 256 -18.74 13.05 -24.80
N LEU A 257 -17.91 12.96 -25.84
CA LEU A 257 -18.32 13.20 -27.22
C LEU A 257 -19.34 12.16 -27.73
N HIS A 258 -19.21 10.91 -27.29
CA HIS A 258 -20.08 9.82 -27.73
C HIS A 258 -21.27 9.60 -26.77
N TRP A 259 -21.36 10.35 -25.68
CA TRP A 259 -22.35 10.13 -24.63
C TRP A 259 -23.80 10.22 -25.13
N GLU A 260 -24.05 11.19 -26.01
CA GLU A 260 -25.37 11.39 -26.64
C GLU A 260 -25.82 10.19 -27.48
N TRP A 261 -24.89 9.39 -27.98
CA TRP A 261 -25.21 8.14 -28.67
C TRP A 261 -25.38 6.97 -27.69
N TRP A 262 -24.46 6.82 -26.74
CA TRP A 262 -24.48 5.70 -25.78
C TRP A 262 -25.71 5.71 -24.86
N TRP A 263 -26.14 6.90 -24.43
CA TRP A 263 -27.23 7.05 -23.48
C TRP A 263 -28.58 6.51 -23.98
N PRO A 264 -29.15 6.99 -25.11
CA PRO A 264 -30.45 6.53 -25.60
C PRO A 264 -30.44 5.11 -26.18
N ASN A 265 -29.30 4.67 -26.72
CA ASN A 265 -29.23 3.37 -27.40
C ASN A 265 -28.94 2.21 -26.45
N VAL A 266 -28.11 2.42 -25.42
CA VAL A 266 -27.61 1.35 -24.57
C VAL A 266 -28.01 1.56 -23.11
N VAL A 267 -27.66 2.70 -22.52
CA VAL A 267 -27.72 2.88 -21.05
C VAL A 267 -29.16 3.03 -20.54
N SER A 268 -29.98 3.85 -21.19
CA SER A 268 -31.33 4.17 -20.71
C SER A 268 -32.31 2.99 -20.76
N ARG A 269 -32.04 1.99 -21.61
CA ARG A 269 -32.87 0.80 -21.81
C ARG A 269 -32.68 -0.28 -20.73
N GLN A 270 -31.67 -0.14 -19.88
CA GLN A 270 -31.34 -1.12 -18.86
C GLN A 270 -32.11 -0.88 -17.55
N PRO A 271 -32.37 -1.93 -16.76
CA PRO A 271 -33.06 -1.79 -15.49
C PRO A 271 -32.26 -0.93 -14.49
N LYS A 272 -32.97 -0.10 -13.73
CA LYS A 272 -32.43 0.65 -12.60
C LYS A 272 -32.68 -0.14 -11.33
N PHE A 273 -31.65 -0.78 -10.78
CA PHE A 273 -31.74 -1.49 -9.52
C PHE A 273 -31.48 -0.54 -8.35
N TRP A 274 -32.47 -0.38 -7.47
CA TRP A 274 -32.35 0.42 -6.26
C TRP A 274 -32.90 -0.36 -5.05
N PHE A 275 -32.01 -0.99 -4.28
CA PHE A 275 -32.37 -1.90 -3.19
C PHE A 275 -33.26 -1.26 -2.09
N PRO A 276 -33.02 -0.01 -1.64
CA PRO A 276 -33.90 0.67 -0.67
C PRO A 276 -35.36 0.78 -1.09
N ARG A 277 -35.68 0.84 -2.39
CA ARG A 277 -37.06 0.90 -2.89
C ARG A 277 -37.83 -0.40 -2.64
N ALA A 278 -37.16 -1.54 -2.73
CA ALA A 278 -37.77 -2.85 -2.59
C ALA A 278 -37.82 -3.33 -1.13
N LEU A 279 -36.80 -3.01 -0.34
CA LEU A 279 -36.56 -3.60 0.98
C LEU A 279 -36.64 -2.57 2.13
N GLY A 280 -36.72 -1.28 1.82
CA GLY A 280 -36.53 -0.21 2.81
C GLY A 280 -35.05 -0.01 3.17
N TRP A 281 -34.76 1.11 3.83
CA TRP A 281 -33.38 1.51 4.16
C TRP A 281 -32.65 0.52 5.08
N GLY A 282 -33.32 0.05 6.14
CA GLY A 282 -32.72 -0.86 7.13
C GLY A 282 -32.30 -2.21 6.54
N PRO A 283 -33.22 -2.97 5.93
CA PRO A 283 -32.87 -4.27 5.35
C PRO A 283 -31.89 -4.16 4.17
N ALA A 284 -31.97 -3.10 3.36
CA ALA A 284 -30.98 -2.86 2.30
C ALA A 284 -29.56 -2.61 2.86
N LEU A 285 -29.44 -1.85 3.95
CA LEU A 285 -28.17 -1.62 4.64
C LEU A 285 -27.61 -2.93 5.22
N VAL A 286 -28.44 -3.69 5.93
CA VAL A 286 -28.05 -4.97 6.53
C VAL A 286 -27.59 -5.96 5.46
N LEU A 287 -28.33 -6.08 4.35
CA LEU A 287 -27.94 -6.94 3.23
C LEU A 287 -26.58 -6.54 2.66
N THR A 288 -26.36 -5.24 2.45
CA THR A 288 -25.08 -4.73 1.91
C THR A 288 -23.93 -5.02 2.88
N LEU A 289 -24.13 -4.83 4.18
CA LEU A 289 -23.12 -5.13 5.21
C LEU A 289 -22.82 -6.64 5.30
N ILE A 290 -23.83 -7.50 5.18
CA ILE A 290 -23.64 -8.95 5.14
C ILE A 290 -22.79 -9.35 3.93
N VAL A 291 -23.08 -8.78 2.75
CA VAL A 291 -22.31 -9.06 1.53
C VAL A 291 -20.85 -8.62 1.70
N LEU A 292 -20.61 -7.40 2.22
CA LEU A 292 -19.26 -6.91 2.48
C LEU A 292 -18.52 -7.74 3.54
N PHE A 293 -19.22 -8.17 4.59
CA PHE A 293 -18.66 -9.07 5.59
C PHE A 293 -18.33 -10.44 5.01
N GLY A 294 -19.17 -10.99 4.12
CA GLY A 294 -18.86 -12.20 3.37
C GLY A 294 -17.60 -12.06 2.52
N PHE A 295 -17.41 -10.94 1.82
CA PHE A 295 -16.16 -10.65 1.11
C PHE A 295 -14.96 -10.52 2.05
N TYR A 296 -15.13 -9.91 3.22
CA TYR A 296 -14.07 -9.84 4.22
C TYR A 296 -13.63 -11.23 4.68
N LEU A 297 -14.59 -12.10 4.99
CA LEU A 297 -14.31 -13.49 5.34
C LEU A 297 -13.66 -14.26 4.20
N LEU A 298 -14.05 -14.02 2.95
CA LEU A 298 -13.42 -14.62 1.78
C LEU A 298 -11.95 -14.21 1.66
N VAL A 299 -11.63 -12.93 1.91
CA VAL A 299 -10.25 -12.44 1.92
C VAL A 299 -9.43 -13.10 3.03
N VAL A 300 -9.97 -13.17 4.25
CA VAL A 300 -9.31 -13.84 5.38
C VAL A 300 -9.10 -15.33 5.09
N TRP A 301 -10.10 -15.99 4.51
CA TRP A 301 -10.00 -17.39 4.09
C TRP A 301 -8.93 -17.58 3.02
N TRP A 302 -8.84 -16.68 2.04
CA TRP A 302 -7.81 -16.70 1.00
C TRP A 302 -6.40 -16.54 1.59
N GLU A 303 -6.21 -15.58 2.51
CA GLU A 303 -4.95 -15.42 3.26
C GLU A 303 -4.61 -16.68 4.07
N SER A 304 -5.60 -17.32 4.70
CA SER A 304 -5.35 -18.52 5.52
C SER A 304 -4.86 -19.72 4.70
N ARG A 305 -5.27 -19.84 3.43
CA ARG A 305 -4.80 -20.89 2.52
C ARG A 305 -3.35 -20.71 2.07
N ALA A 306 -2.80 -19.50 2.20
CA ALA A 306 -1.45 -19.16 1.78
C ALA A 306 -0.33 -19.63 2.74
N GLY A 307 -0.68 -20.14 3.92
CA GLY A 307 0.31 -20.60 4.90
C GLY A 307 1.09 -19.47 5.59
N GLY A 308 0.55 -18.26 5.64
CA GLY A 308 1.21 -17.12 6.28
C GLY A 308 0.22 -16.17 6.91
N ILE A 309 -0.22 -16.47 8.14
CA ILE A 309 -0.70 -15.40 9.03
C ILE A 309 0.54 -14.54 9.28
N SER A 310 0.69 -13.42 8.55
CA SER A 310 1.65 -12.39 8.91
C SER A 310 1.16 -11.69 10.18
N THR A 311 1.22 -12.40 11.31
CA THR A 311 1.31 -11.77 12.62
C THR A 311 2.63 -11.02 12.62
N TRP A 312 2.59 -9.80 12.11
CA TRP A 312 3.57 -8.82 12.50
C TRP A 312 3.39 -8.66 14.01
N GLU A 313 4.38 -9.12 14.78
CA GLU A 313 4.61 -8.55 16.10
C GLU A 313 4.60 -7.03 15.92
N GLU A 314 3.73 -6.34 16.67
CA GLU A 314 3.89 -4.90 16.85
C GLU A 314 5.33 -4.66 17.30
N PRO A 315 6.07 -3.72 16.67
CA PRO A 315 7.33 -3.29 17.25
C PRO A 315 6.97 -2.69 18.60
N THR A 316 7.22 -3.41 19.70
CA THR A 316 7.05 -2.92 21.08
C THR A 316 8.08 -1.84 21.45
N GLY A 317 8.83 -1.34 20.48
CA GLY A 317 9.69 -0.17 20.60
C GLY A 317 8.93 1.13 20.33
N PRO A 318 9.31 2.25 20.96
CA PRO A 318 8.67 3.53 20.71
C PRO A 318 8.68 3.83 19.22
N ILE A 319 7.51 4.16 18.66
CA ILE A 319 7.36 4.65 17.29
C ILE A 319 8.13 5.97 17.21
N ARG A 320 9.42 5.89 16.86
CA ARG A 320 10.21 7.05 16.53
C ARG A 320 9.80 7.46 15.13
N THR A 321 8.76 8.30 15.07
CA THR A 321 8.44 9.09 13.88
C THR A 321 9.70 9.81 13.46
N PHE A 322 10.15 9.53 12.24
CA PHE A 322 11.26 10.22 11.60
C PHE A 322 11.02 11.74 11.68
N ALA A 323 11.83 12.40 12.50
CA ALA A 323 11.98 13.84 12.61
C ALA A 323 13.43 14.18 12.28
#